data_AF-J9UU99-F1
#
_entry.id   AF-J9UU99-F1
#
_cell.length_a   1.000
_cell.length_b   1.000
_cell.length_c   1.000
_cell.angle_alpha   90.00
_cell.angle_beta   90.00
_cell.angle_gamma   90.00
#
_symmetry.space_group_name_H-M   'P 1'
#
loop_
_entity.id
_entity.type
_entity.pdbx_description
1 polymer ?
#
loop_
_entity_poly.entity_id
_entity_poly.type
_entity_poly.pdbx_seq_one_letter_code
_entity_poly.pdbx_strand_id
1 'polypeptide(L)'
;MPKICKELSLSLNDMDILKSFSASNFIAHSFYHDDNIDEEIGKRIIDLFYKNIYYACKYINDAALAYNIDEDDLTTDDIENLDIDIMYRIDYEALAAFTGIDTMIPAIMTLTCGNLNLREYFRSLEPTEYIEYIETYIPSMRYLHVGIDASLKTKILVLSPKVERGFFIETADTNNCFHLITLLENEIYKKNLLKRYGIDNFEFNELVYKVARGEEYSQEIIETTAHQQYYTIYALQSDGSYKIEDDNGELDLDNILHSDISPEDIPQIEGTPIIIMDSEGMWTKPIKWDNSYFTKLHQKLNPYVNILDEITDEEYKSWIEKIKKFN
;
A
#
# COMPACT_ATOMS: atom_id res chain seq x y z
N MET A 1 -8.58 25.17 1.34
CA MET A 1 -7.54 25.43 2.36
C MET A 1 -7.52 26.86 2.95
N PRO A 2 -7.51 27.01 4.29
CA PRO A 2 -7.40 28.30 4.99
C PRO A 2 -6.04 29.01 4.80
N LYS A 3 -6.04 30.35 4.70
CA LYS A 3 -4.82 31.19 4.60
C LYS A 3 -3.79 30.92 5.72
N ILE A 4 -4.28 30.65 6.93
CA ILE A 4 -3.45 30.37 8.10
C ILE A 4 -2.61 29.09 7.94
N CYS A 5 -3.13 28.06 7.27
CA CYS A 5 -2.39 26.80 7.05
C CYS A 5 -1.16 27.03 6.15
N LYS A 6 -1.30 27.89 5.13
CA LYS A 6 -0.19 28.28 4.25
C LYS A 6 0.88 29.11 4.97
N GLU A 7 0.46 30.05 5.82
CA GLU A 7 1.41 30.86 6.59
C GLU A 7 2.18 30.01 7.62
N LEU A 8 1.47 29.10 8.30
CA LEU A 8 2.08 28.14 9.22
C LEU A 8 3.06 27.20 8.51
N SER A 9 2.68 26.66 7.34
CA SER A 9 3.55 25.73 6.60
C SER A 9 4.88 26.34 6.19
N LEU A 10 4.89 27.66 5.90
CA LEU A 10 6.12 28.39 5.54
C LEU A 10 7.06 28.59 6.74
N SER A 11 6.54 28.51 7.96
CA SER A 11 7.28 28.78 9.20
C SER A 11 7.70 27.50 9.93
N LEU A 12 7.34 26.31 9.43
CA LEU A 12 7.58 25.03 10.13
C LEU A 12 9.04 24.82 10.52
N ASN A 13 9.98 25.16 9.63
CA ASN A 13 11.41 25.00 9.87
C ASN A 13 11.98 26.02 10.87
N ASP A 14 11.27 27.09 11.16
CA ASP A 14 11.67 28.14 12.12
C ASP A 14 11.10 27.89 13.53
N MET A 15 10.20 26.91 13.67
CA MET A 15 9.63 26.50 14.96
C MET A 15 10.55 25.51 15.67
N ASP A 16 10.48 25.46 17.01
CA ASP A 16 11.00 24.29 17.72
C ASP A 16 10.24 23.02 17.30
N ILE A 17 10.90 21.87 17.45
CA ILE A 17 10.42 20.58 16.91
C ILE A 17 8.98 20.28 17.37
N LEU A 18 8.69 20.40 18.65
CA LEU A 18 7.35 20.09 19.20
C LEU A 18 6.27 21.05 18.67
N LYS A 19 6.57 22.35 18.55
CA LYS A 19 5.66 23.31 17.91
C LYS A 19 5.47 23.02 16.42
N SER A 20 6.53 22.66 15.71
CA SER A 20 6.48 22.32 14.29
C SER A 20 5.59 21.09 14.04
N PHE A 21 5.64 20.10 14.92
CA PHE A 21 4.79 18.92 14.85
C PHE A 21 3.32 19.25 15.12
N SER A 22 3.07 20.03 16.17
CA SER A 22 1.71 20.50 16.50
C SER A 22 1.10 21.32 15.34
N ALA A 23 1.89 22.20 14.72
CA ALA A 23 1.47 22.99 13.57
C ALA A 23 1.21 22.11 12.34
N SER A 24 2.07 21.12 12.08
CA SER A 24 1.90 20.15 10.98
C SER A 24 0.62 19.34 11.14
N ASN A 25 0.33 18.88 12.36
CA ASN A 25 -0.91 18.18 12.67
C ASN A 25 -2.15 19.05 12.44
N PHE A 26 -2.09 20.31 12.88
CA PHE A 26 -3.17 21.27 12.63
C PHE A 26 -3.41 21.49 11.12
N ILE A 27 -2.34 21.62 10.34
CA ILE A 27 -2.43 21.76 8.88
C ILE A 27 -3.02 20.48 8.27
N ALA A 28 -2.51 19.31 8.62
CA ALA A 28 -2.98 18.04 8.07
C ALA A 28 -4.43 17.74 8.45
N HIS A 29 -4.88 18.09 9.66
CA HIS A 29 -6.29 18.00 10.04
C HIS A 29 -7.18 18.86 9.14
N SER A 30 -6.69 20.00 8.63
CA SER A 30 -7.44 20.78 7.64
C SER A 30 -7.57 20.04 6.30
N PHE A 31 -6.54 19.30 5.88
CA PHE A 31 -6.58 18.42 4.70
C PHE A 31 -7.41 17.16 4.92
N TYR A 32 -7.56 16.69 6.15
CA TYR A 32 -8.41 15.55 6.46
C TYR A 32 -9.87 15.78 6.03
N HIS A 33 -10.34 17.03 6.03
CA HIS A 33 -11.69 17.41 5.60
C HIS A 33 -11.76 18.03 4.20
N ASP A 34 -10.63 18.13 3.50
CA ASP A 34 -10.55 18.66 2.13
C ASP A 34 -10.24 17.51 1.15
N ASP A 35 -10.81 17.54 -0.05
CA ASP A 35 -10.52 16.55 -1.09
C ASP A 35 -9.25 16.91 -1.87
N ASN A 36 -8.78 18.16 -1.76
CA ASN A 36 -7.59 18.64 -2.44
C ASN A 36 -6.49 18.98 -1.43
N ILE A 37 -5.46 18.13 -1.39
CA ILE A 37 -4.25 18.35 -0.60
C ILE A 37 -3.27 19.19 -1.43
N ASP A 38 -2.79 20.29 -0.85
CA ASP A 38 -1.74 21.12 -1.46
C ASP A 38 -0.40 20.38 -1.36
N GLU A 39 0.15 19.97 -2.51
CA GLU A 39 1.37 19.17 -2.58
C GLU A 39 2.60 19.90 -2.04
N GLU A 40 2.71 21.22 -2.21
CA GLU A 40 3.88 21.95 -1.71
C GLU A 40 3.89 21.98 -0.18
N ILE A 41 2.71 22.12 0.43
CA ILE A 41 2.55 22.07 1.88
C ILE A 41 2.75 20.66 2.39
N GLY A 42 2.18 19.66 1.70
CA GLY A 42 2.37 18.25 2.03
C GLY A 42 3.84 17.85 2.04
N LYS A 43 4.60 18.25 1.01
CA LYS A 43 6.05 18.01 0.93
C LYS A 43 6.80 18.63 2.12
N ARG A 44 6.47 19.86 2.52
CA ARG A 44 7.10 20.49 3.70
C ARG A 44 6.87 19.72 5.00
N ILE A 45 5.66 19.17 5.19
CA ILE A 45 5.34 18.35 6.36
C ILE A 45 6.09 17.02 6.31
N ILE A 46 6.15 16.39 5.13
CA ILE A 46 6.92 15.15 4.91
C ILE A 46 8.41 15.39 5.17
N ASP A 47 8.99 16.47 4.63
CA ASP A 47 10.39 16.84 4.83
C ASP A 47 10.70 17.07 6.31
N LEU A 48 9.79 17.75 7.02
CA LEU A 48 9.91 17.96 8.46
C LEU A 48 9.89 16.62 9.22
N PHE A 49 8.96 15.73 8.90
CA PHE A 49 8.90 14.40 9.52
C PHE A 49 10.18 13.61 9.23
N TYR A 50 10.61 13.54 7.97
CA TYR A 50 11.79 12.80 7.57
C TYR A 50 13.08 13.35 8.17
N LYS A 51 13.21 14.69 8.29
CA LYS A 51 14.32 15.28 9.04
C LYS A 51 14.32 14.80 10.50
N ASN A 52 13.16 14.78 11.14
CA ASN A 52 13.06 14.48 12.57
C ASN A 52 13.00 12.97 12.89
N ILE A 53 12.67 12.10 11.93
CA ILE A 53 12.78 10.66 12.12
C ILE A 53 14.25 10.26 12.37
N TYR A 54 15.18 10.90 11.67
CA TYR A 54 16.62 10.74 11.91
C TYR A 54 17.02 11.16 13.33
N TYR A 55 16.51 12.29 13.83
CA TYR A 55 16.76 12.73 15.20
C TYR A 55 16.13 11.79 16.24
N ALA A 56 14.97 11.21 15.94
CA ALA A 56 14.36 10.19 16.79
C ALA A 56 15.19 8.89 16.83
N CYS A 57 15.76 8.45 15.70
CA CYS A 57 16.73 7.34 15.71
C CYS A 57 17.97 7.68 16.54
N LYS A 58 18.49 8.89 16.38
CA LYS A 58 19.66 9.35 17.14
C LYS A 58 19.41 9.31 18.65
N TYR A 59 18.20 9.63 19.12
CA TYR A 59 17.84 9.54 20.53
C TYR A 59 18.07 8.14 21.11
N ILE A 60 17.73 7.09 20.35
CA ILE A 60 17.90 5.68 20.79
C ILE A 60 19.40 5.36 20.94
N ASN A 61 20.21 5.73 19.96
CA ASN A 61 21.67 5.60 20.05
C ASN A 61 22.26 6.42 21.22
N ASP A 62 21.80 7.65 21.44
CA ASP A 62 22.26 8.48 22.56
C ASP A 62 21.86 7.87 23.92
N ALA A 63 20.72 7.19 23.99
CA ALA A 63 20.27 6.46 25.18
C ALA A 63 21.15 5.24 25.47
N ALA A 64 21.51 4.45 24.45
CA ALA A 64 22.45 3.34 24.59
C ALA A 64 23.82 3.82 25.12
N LEU A 65 24.32 4.93 24.58
CA LEU A 65 25.56 5.56 25.06
C LEU A 65 25.45 6.06 26.50
N ALA A 66 24.31 6.61 26.92
CA ALA A 66 24.08 7.05 28.29
C ALA A 66 24.10 5.88 29.29
N TYR A 67 23.60 4.71 28.89
CA TYR A 67 23.68 3.47 29.67
C TYR A 67 25.02 2.72 29.53
N ASN A 68 25.87 3.12 28.59
CA ASN A 68 27.12 2.45 28.25
C ASN A 68 26.92 0.95 27.94
N ILE A 69 25.90 0.68 27.12
CA ILE A 69 25.57 -0.64 26.57
C ILE A 69 25.61 -0.58 25.04
N ASP A 70 25.58 -1.76 24.40
CA ASP A 70 25.34 -1.83 22.97
C ASP A 70 23.87 -1.46 22.68
N GLU A 71 23.61 -0.92 21.50
CA GLU A 71 22.26 -0.54 21.09
C GLU A 71 21.34 -1.77 20.98
N ASP A 72 21.90 -2.90 20.53
CA ASP A 72 21.19 -4.19 20.43
C ASP A 72 20.73 -4.73 21.81
N ASP A 73 21.35 -4.27 22.90
CA ASP A 73 21.00 -4.65 24.27
C ASP A 73 19.96 -3.69 24.90
N LEU A 74 19.62 -2.58 24.24
CA LEU A 74 18.72 -1.56 24.75
C LEU A 74 17.26 -1.98 24.62
N THR A 75 16.55 -2.05 25.75
CA THR A 75 15.14 -2.45 25.77
C THR A 75 14.18 -1.26 25.78
N THR A 76 12.90 -1.52 25.52
CA THR A 76 11.84 -0.52 25.67
C THR A 76 11.76 0.02 27.10
N ASP A 77 11.95 -0.85 28.10
CA ASP A 77 11.92 -0.47 29.52
C ASP A 77 13.09 0.48 29.85
N ASP A 78 14.25 0.31 29.23
CA ASP A 78 15.39 1.21 29.43
C ASP A 78 15.09 2.61 28.90
N ILE A 79 14.48 2.70 27.70
CA ILE A 79 14.04 3.97 27.11
C ILE A 79 12.99 4.67 27.99
N GLU A 80 12.02 3.94 28.54
CA GLU A 80 10.97 4.49 29.39
C GLU A 80 11.47 5.01 30.75
N ASN A 81 12.54 4.40 31.28
CA ASN A 81 13.11 4.74 32.59
C ASN A 81 14.31 5.70 32.51
N LEU A 82 14.68 6.13 31.32
CA LEU A 82 15.80 7.02 31.06
C LEU A 82 15.58 8.41 31.69
N ASP A 83 16.62 8.96 32.31
CA ASP A 83 16.54 10.30 32.91
C ASP A 83 16.50 11.37 31.82
N ILE A 84 15.33 12.00 31.67
CA ILE A 84 15.07 13.05 30.67
C ILE A 84 16.03 14.24 30.85
N ASP A 85 16.48 14.57 32.07
CA ASP A 85 17.43 15.67 32.29
C ASP A 85 18.81 15.36 31.71
N ILE A 86 19.20 14.08 31.68
CA ILE A 86 20.44 13.62 31.03
C ILE A 86 20.29 13.78 29.52
N MET A 87 19.21 13.26 28.95
CA MET A 87 18.98 13.33 27.50
C MET A 87 18.84 14.76 26.99
N TYR A 88 18.16 15.62 27.74
CA TYR A 88 18.05 17.05 27.42
C TYR A 88 19.43 17.72 27.29
N ARG A 89 20.39 17.33 28.13
CA ARG A 89 21.75 17.87 28.11
C ARG A 89 22.64 17.26 27.02
N ILE A 90 22.37 16.02 26.64
CA ILE A 90 23.08 15.34 25.55
C ILE A 90 22.65 15.94 24.21
N ASP A 91 21.35 15.84 23.91
CA ASP A 91 20.76 16.33 22.67
C ASP A 91 19.27 16.60 22.85
N TYR A 92 18.94 17.89 23.03
CA TYR A 92 17.55 18.33 23.12
C TYR A 92 16.77 18.08 21.81
N GLU A 93 17.40 18.20 20.64
CA GLU A 93 16.70 18.01 19.36
C GLU A 93 16.28 16.54 19.19
N ALA A 94 17.18 15.61 19.51
CA ALA A 94 16.89 14.17 19.50
C ALA A 94 15.77 13.81 20.49
N LEU A 95 15.85 14.30 21.73
CA LEU A 95 14.81 14.12 22.75
C LEU A 95 13.45 14.65 22.28
N ALA A 96 13.41 15.87 21.75
CA ALA A 96 12.17 16.50 21.29
C ALA A 96 11.57 15.77 20.07
N ALA A 97 12.42 15.32 19.14
CA ALA A 97 11.99 14.53 18.00
C ALA A 97 11.38 13.20 18.46
N PHE A 98 12.11 12.40 19.23
CA PHE A 98 11.64 11.09 19.70
C PHE A 98 10.34 11.19 20.51
N THR A 99 10.27 12.15 21.44
CA THR A 99 9.09 12.34 22.30
C THR A 99 7.86 12.82 21.52
N GLY A 100 8.05 13.51 20.39
CA GLY A 100 6.97 14.11 19.62
C GLY A 100 6.61 13.41 18.31
N ILE A 101 7.42 12.46 17.83
CA ILE A 101 7.30 11.92 16.47
C ILE A 101 5.97 11.19 16.25
N ASP A 102 5.42 10.57 17.30
CA ASP A 102 4.11 9.90 17.28
C ASP A 102 2.98 10.86 16.90
N THR A 103 3.08 12.13 17.29
CA THR A 103 2.11 13.16 16.93
C THR A 103 2.10 13.44 15.43
N MET A 104 3.18 13.15 14.69
CA MET A 104 3.22 13.35 13.24
C MET A 104 2.50 12.24 12.45
N ILE A 105 2.21 11.09 13.07
CA ILE A 105 1.61 9.93 12.38
C ILE A 105 0.29 10.30 11.67
N PRO A 106 -0.71 10.93 12.33
CA PRO A 106 -1.95 11.32 11.65
C PRO A 106 -1.72 12.28 10.49
N ALA A 107 -0.74 13.17 10.62
CA ALA A 107 -0.40 14.13 9.58
C ALA A 107 0.16 13.43 8.33
N ILE A 108 1.15 12.56 8.52
CA ILE A 108 1.74 11.80 7.42
C ILE A 108 0.71 10.87 6.79
N MET A 109 -0.08 10.15 7.58
CA MET A 109 -1.16 9.29 7.09
C MET A 109 -2.20 10.06 6.26
N THR A 110 -2.59 11.26 6.68
CA THR A 110 -3.53 12.09 5.92
C THR A 110 -2.96 12.45 4.55
N LEU A 111 -1.66 12.79 4.49
CA LEU A 111 -0.99 13.20 3.25
C LEU A 111 -0.75 12.01 2.31
N THR A 112 -0.18 10.91 2.81
CA THR A 112 0.21 9.74 2.00
C THR A 112 -1.01 8.91 1.60
N CYS A 113 -2.04 8.79 2.43
CA CYS A 113 -3.27 8.13 2.03
C CYS A 113 -4.17 9.03 1.17
N GLY A 114 -4.08 10.35 1.30
CA GLY A 114 -4.96 11.29 0.60
C GLY A 114 -4.44 11.82 -0.73
N ASN A 115 -3.16 11.62 -1.05
CA ASN A 115 -2.57 12.08 -2.31
C ASN A 115 -1.45 11.15 -2.79
N LEU A 116 -1.62 10.59 -4.00
CA LEU A 116 -0.67 9.65 -4.61
C LEU A 116 0.73 10.25 -4.83
N ASN A 117 0.82 11.51 -5.25
CA ASN A 117 2.11 12.17 -5.50
C ASN A 117 2.88 12.40 -4.20
N LEU A 118 2.17 12.68 -3.10
CA LEU A 118 2.79 12.79 -1.77
C LEU A 118 3.21 11.43 -1.22
N ARG A 119 2.44 10.37 -1.50
CA ARG A 119 2.85 8.99 -1.18
C ARG A 119 4.12 8.61 -1.93
N GLU A 120 4.14 8.83 -3.24
CA GLU A 120 5.31 8.56 -4.09
C GLU A 120 6.52 9.35 -3.60
N TYR A 121 6.34 10.64 -3.28
CA TYR A 121 7.39 11.46 -2.69
C TYR A 121 7.89 10.89 -1.36
N PHE A 122 7.00 10.53 -0.44
CA PHE A 122 7.38 9.95 0.84
C PHE A 122 8.16 8.65 0.68
N ARG A 123 7.72 7.75 -0.19
CA ARG A 123 8.44 6.50 -0.53
C ARG A 123 9.82 6.78 -1.12
N SER A 124 9.96 7.82 -1.94
CA SER A 124 11.25 8.20 -2.56
C SER A 124 12.31 8.65 -1.55
N LEU A 125 11.90 8.97 -0.31
CA LEU A 125 12.83 9.25 0.79
C LEU A 125 13.28 7.97 1.52
N GLU A 126 12.80 6.79 1.12
CA GLU A 126 13.13 5.50 1.72
C GLU A 126 12.96 5.48 3.26
N PRO A 127 11.78 5.84 3.81
CA PRO A 127 11.60 6.00 5.24
C PRO A 127 11.44 4.67 6.00
N THR A 128 11.28 3.54 5.29
CA THR A 128 10.86 2.25 5.85
C THR A 128 11.79 1.75 6.96
N GLU A 129 13.11 1.72 6.72
CA GLU A 129 14.07 1.24 7.73
C GLU A 129 14.03 2.09 9.01
N TYR A 130 13.89 3.41 8.88
CA TYR A 130 13.77 4.31 10.03
C TYR A 130 12.46 4.11 10.80
N ILE A 131 11.35 3.85 10.09
CA ILE A 131 10.04 3.60 10.69
C ILE A 131 10.08 2.28 11.48
N GLU A 132 10.58 1.20 10.87
CA GLU A 132 10.67 -0.13 11.49
C GLU A 132 11.57 -0.10 12.73
N TYR A 133 12.69 0.61 12.64
CA TYR A 133 13.60 0.79 13.76
C TYR A 133 12.91 1.51 14.93
N ILE A 134 12.23 2.64 14.68
CA ILE A 134 11.53 3.38 15.75
C ILE A 134 10.30 2.60 16.24
N GLU A 135 9.63 1.82 15.39
CA GLU A 135 8.43 1.03 15.75
C GLU A 135 8.69 0.12 16.95
N THR A 136 9.91 -0.39 17.10
CA THR A 136 10.34 -1.20 18.26
C THR A 136 10.07 -0.49 19.59
N TYR A 137 10.20 0.84 19.62
CA TYR A 137 10.03 1.68 20.81
C TYR A 137 8.73 2.49 20.79
N ILE A 138 8.21 2.82 19.60
CA ILE A 138 6.96 3.57 19.40
C ILE A 138 6.07 2.74 18.47
N PRO A 139 5.28 1.78 19.00
CA PRO A 139 4.53 0.84 18.18
C PRO A 139 3.44 1.46 17.29
N SER A 140 3.11 2.74 17.49
CA SER A 140 2.18 3.46 16.60
C SER A 140 2.81 3.79 15.25
N MET A 141 4.15 3.81 15.13
CA MET A 141 4.84 4.04 13.85
C MET A 141 4.40 3.04 12.77
N ARG A 142 4.01 1.83 13.18
CA ARG A 142 3.47 0.79 12.30
C ARG A 142 2.33 1.27 11.39
N TYR A 143 1.54 2.26 11.84
CA TYR A 143 0.43 2.78 11.05
C TYR A 143 0.90 3.43 9.75
N LEU A 144 2.13 3.93 9.69
CA LEU A 144 2.69 4.56 8.49
C LEU A 144 2.86 3.58 7.33
N HIS A 145 3.04 2.28 7.62
CA HIS A 145 3.06 1.24 6.60
C HIS A 145 1.76 1.21 5.79
N VAL A 146 0.61 1.52 6.37
CA VAL A 146 -0.66 1.63 5.61
C VAL A 146 -0.56 2.65 4.48
N GLY A 147 0.05 3.81 4.76
CA GLY A 147 0.27 4.85 3.75
C GLY A 147 1.36 4.49 2.76
N ILE A 148 2.39 3.76 3.21
CA ILE A 148 3.50 3.29 2.37
C ILE A 148 3.04 2.17 1.45
N ASP A 149 2.26 1.20 1.89
CA ASP A 149 2.00 -0.03 1.14
C ASP A 149 0.80 0.09 0.19
N ALA A 150 -0.10 1.05 0.43
CA ALA A 150 -1.24 1.29 -0.44
C ALA A 150 -0.79 1.64 -1.87
N SER A 151 -1.28 0.88 -2.86
CA SER A 151 -0.70 0.92 -4.20
C SER A 151 -0.76 2.31 -4.84
N LEU A 152 0.31 2.73 -5.51
CA LEU A 152 0.28 3.87 -6.42
C LEU A 152 -0.58 3.54 -7.65
N LYS A 153 -0.76 4.55 -8.49
CA LYS A 153 -1.40 4.38 -9.79
C LYS A 153 -0.60 3.39 -10.64
N THR A 154 -1.18 2.21 -10.85
CA THR A 154 -0.54 1.10 -11.56
C THR A 154 -1.38 0.69 -12.75
N LYS A 155 -0.75 0.60 -13.93
CA LYS A 155 -1.38 0.06 -15.13
C LYS A 155 -0.99 -1.40 -15.28
N ILE A 156 -1.98 -2.29 -15.35
CA ILE A 156 -1.78 -3.74 -15.36
C ILE A 156 -2.48 -4.32 -16.60
N LEU A 157 -1.82 -5.26 -17.27
CA LEU A 157 -2.42 -6.04 -18.35
C LEU A 157 -3.08 -7.29 -17.76
N VAL A 158 -4.39 -7.46 -18.01
CA VAL A 158 -5.11 -8.68 -17.66
C VAL A 158 -5.30 -9.50 -18.94
N LEU A 159 -4.78 -10.72 -18.95
CA LEU A 159 -4.95 -11.68 -20.04
C LEU A 159 -5.89 -12.79 -19.59
N SER A 160 -6.77 -13.22 -20.49
CA SER A 160 -7.65 -14.37 -20.26
C SER A 160 -7.44 -15.40 -21.36
N PRO A 161 -6.55 -16.39 -21.13
CA PRO A 161 -6.09 -17.26 -22.20
C PRO A 161 -7.17 -18.11 -22.85
N LYS A 162 -8.08 -18.66 -22.04
CA LYS A 162 -9.18 -19.50 -22.53
C LYS A 162 -10.09 -18.83 -23.56
N VAL A 163 -10.34 -17.54 -23.42
CA VAL A 163 -11.17 -16.78 -24.36
C VAL A 163 -10.35 -16.00 -25.39
N GLU A 164 -9.02 -16.12 -25.34
CA GLU A 164 -8.05 -15.40 -26.16
C GLU A 164 -8.24 -13.87 -26.16
N ARG A 165 -8.41 -13.29 -24.97
CA ARG A 165 -8.66 -11.84 -24.80
C ARG A 165 -7.76 -11.22 -23.75
N GLY A 166 -7.68 -9.90 -23.76
CA GLY A 166 -7.08 -9.14 -22.67
C GLY A 166 -7.50 -7.69 -22.68
N PHE A 167 -7.18 -6.99 -21.59
CA PHE A 167 -7.46 -5.58 -21.43
C PHE A 167 -6.48 -4.97 -20.43
N PHE A 168 -6.26 -3.66 -20.55
CA PHE A 168 -5.55 -2.91 -19.53
C PHE A 168 -6.50 -2.44 -18.45
N ILE A 169 -6.03 -2.48 -17.20
CA ILE A 169 -6.66 -1.81 -16.07
C ILE A 169 -5.73 -0.73 -15.52
N GLU A 170 -6.33 0.27 -14.88
CA GLU A 170 -5.66 1.17 -13.95
C GLU A 170 -6.20 0.91 -12.54
N THR A 171 -5.31 0.72 -11.57
CA THR A 171 -5.66 0.57 -10.15
C THR A 171 -4.85 1.52 -9.28
N ALA A 172 -5.40 1.94 -8.14
CA ALA A 172 -4.65 2.62 -7.08
C ALA A 172 -5.34 2.41 -5.73
N ASP A 173 -4.64 2.73 -4.64
CA ASP A 173 -5.11 2.69 -3.25
C ASP A 173 -5.58 1.30 -2.77
N THR A 174 -5.28 0.24 -3.52
CA THR A 174 -5.51 -1.15 -3.13
C THR A 174 -4.34 -1.65 -2.28
N ASN A 175 -4.63 -2.42 -1.22
CA ASN A 175 -3.61 -2.86 -0.26
C ASN A 175 -2.89 -4.15 -0.69
N ASN A 176 -3.55 -4.99 -1.51
CA ASN A 176 -3.04 -6.28 -1.93
C ASN A 176 -3.82 -6.80 -3.15
N CYS A 177 -3.38 -7.93 -3.72
CA CYS A 177 -4.03 -8.54 -4.87
C CYS A 177 -5.45 -9.08 -4.61
N PHE A 178 -5.83 -9.48 -3.39
CA PHE A 178 -7.22 -9.87 -3.10
C PHE A 178 -8.17 -8.66 -3.12
N HIS A 179 -7.71 -7.49 -2.65
CA HIS A 179 -8.41 -6.22 -2.81
C HIS A 179 -8.58 -5.88 -4.30
N LEU A 180 -7.49 -5.96 -5.08
CA LEU A 180 -7.49 -5.75 -6.53
C LEU A 180 -8.49 -6.67 -7.23
N ILE A 181 -8.46 -7.97 -6.96
CA ILE A 181 -9.36 -8.97 -7.56
C ILE A 181 -10.82 -8.67 -7.23
N THR A 182 -11.10 -8.32 -5.97
CA THR A 182 -12.46 -7.94 -5.53
C THR A 182 -12.99 -6.79 -6.39
N LEU A 183 -12.21 -5.73 -6.60
CA LEU A 183 -12.62 -4.60 -7.41
C LEU A 183 -12.66 -4.92 -8.92
N LEU A 184 -11.73 -5.73 -9.41
CA LEU A 184 -11.62 -6.14 -10.81
C LEU A 184 -12.88 -6.87 -11.28
N GLU A 185 -13.33 -7.91 -10.57
CA GLU A 185 -14.52 -8.67 -10.98
C GLU A 185 -15.78 -7.80 -10.97
N ASN A 186 -15.90 -6.90 -9.98
CA ASN A 186 -16.98 -5.93 -9.93
C ASN A 186 -16.94 -4.94 -11.10
N GLU A 187 -15.75 -4.50 -11.54
CA GLU A 187 -15.61 -3.62 -12.69
C GLU A 187 -15.94 -4.34 -14.01
N ILE A 188 -15.53 -5.61 -14.17
CA ILE A 188 -15.93 -6.47 -15.30
C ILE A 188 -17.46 -6.62 -15.36
N TYR A 189 -18.12 -6.82 -14.21
CA TYR A 189 -19.59 -6.84 -14.11
C TYR A 189 -20.21 -5.52 -14.56
N LYS A 190 -19.75 -4.39 -14.00
CA LYS A 190 -20.29 -3.05 -14.31
C LYS A 190 -20.15 -2.68 -15.79
N LYS A 191 -19.10 -3.16 -16.45
CA LYS A 191 -18.88 -2.97 -17.90
C LYS A 191 -19.63 -3.96 -18.78
N ASN A 192 -20.42 -4.88 -18.21
CA ASN A 192 -21.13 -5.98 -18.90
C ASN A 192 -20.18 -6.93 -19.66
N LEU A 193 -19.00 -7.19 -19.08
CA LEU A 193 -17.94 -7.96 -19.71
C LEU A 193 -17.83 -9.42 -19.22
N LEU A 194 -18.56 -9.81 -18.17
CA LEU A 194 -18.44 -11.16 -17.56
C LEU A 194 -18.49 -12.30 -18.59
N LYS A 195 -19.54 -12.34 -19.42
CA LYS A 195 -19.70 -13.39 -20.44
C LYS A 195 -18.58 -13.38 -21.48
N ARG A 196 -18.06 -12.19 -21.81
CA ARG A 196 -16.98 -12.02 -22.79
C ARG A 196 -15.65 -12.55 -22.27
N TYR A 197 -15.45 -12.53 -20.95
CA TYR A 197 -14.27 -13.03 -20.25
C TYR A 197 -14.50 -14.37 -19.54
N GLY A 198 -15.59 -15.08 -19.84
CA GLY A 198 -15.83 -16.42 -19.32
C GLY A 198 -16.04 -16.49 -17.80
N ILE A 199 -16.50 -15.40 -17.18
CA ILE A 199 -16.82 -15.37 -15.75
C ILE A 199 -18.27 -15.82 -15.55
N ASP A 200 -18.44 -17.05 -15.09
CA ASP A 200 -19.74 -17.67 -14.81
C ASP A 200 -20.12 -17.54 -13.33
N ASN A 201 -21.43 -17.55 -13.06
CA ASN A 201 -22.00 -17.54 -11.70
C ASN A 201 -21.60 -16.36 -10.80
N PHE A 202 -21.13 -15.25 -11.38
CA PHE A 202 -20.89 -14.02 -10.63
C PHE A 202 -22.21 -13.38 -10.20
N GLU A 203 -22.38 -13.20 -8.89
CA GLU A 203 -23.50 -12.47 -8.30
C GLU A 203 -22.98 -11.15 -7.69
N PHE A 204 -23.48 -10.03 -8.21
CA PHE A 204 -23.05 -8.72 -7.72
C PHE A 204 -23.53 -8.49 -6.28
N ASN A 205 -22.59 -8.27 -5.36
CA ASN A 205 -22.86 -7.91 -3.98
C ASN A 205 -22.51 -6.42 -3.76
N GLU A 206 -23.55 -5.58 -3.66
CA GLU A 206 -23.40 -4.14 -3.50
C GLU A 206 -22.62 -3.77 -2.23
N LEU A 207 -22.82 -4.49 -1.12
CA LEU A 207 -22.12 -4.22 0.13
C LEU A 207 -20.62 -4.51 0.01
N VAL A 208 -20.25 -5.67 -0.56
CA VAL A 208 -18.83 -6.00 -0.83
C VAL A 208 -18.19 -4.94 -1.71
N TYR A 209 -18.88 -4.51 -2.78
CA TYR A 209 -18.38 -3.47 -3.67
C TYR A 209 -18.15 -2.14 -2.94
N LYS A 210 -19.11 -1.66 -2.15
CA LYS A 210 -18.97 -0.40 -1.41
C LYS A 210 -17.91 -0.46 -0.33
N VAL A 211 -17.76 -1.60 0.34
CA VAL A 211 -16.69 -1.82 1.33
C VAL A 211 -15.32 -1.80 0.64
N ALA A 212 -15.18 -2.49 -0.50
CA ALA A 212 -13.95 -2.48 -1.29
C ALA A 212 -13.58 -1.07 -1.82
N ARG A 213 -14.58 -0.28 -2.20
CA ARG A 213 -14.41 1.12 -2.58
C ARG A 213 -14.11 2.05 -1.39
N GLY A 214 -14.27 1.56 -0.16
CA GLY A 214 -14.17 2.38 1.03
C GLY A 214 -15.28 3.41 1.19
N GLU A 215 -16.44 3.17 0.56
CA GLU A 215 -17.65 3.98 0.64
C GLU A 215 -18.49 3.61 1.88
N GLU A 216 -18.39 2.35 2.34
CA GLU A 216 -19.06 1.84 3.54
C GLU A 216 -18.09 0.99 4.39
N TYR A 217 -18.37 0.85 5.68
CA TYR A 217 -17.68 -0.07 6.58
C TYR A 217 -18.66 -1.15 7.04
N SER A 218 -18.30 -2.41 6.86
CA SER A 218 -19.14 -3.52 7.31
C SER A 218 -19.14 -3.63 8.84
N GLN A 219 -20.33 -3.84 9.42
CA GLN A 219 -20.48 -4.12 10.86
C GLN A 219 -20.29 -5.61 11.19
N GLU A 220 -20.36 -6.48 10.18
CA GLU A 220 -20.21 -7.92 10.29
C GLU A 220 -19.11 -8.41 9.35
N ILE A 221 -18.59 -9.62 9.59
CA ILE A 221 -17.68 -10.27 8.64
C ILE A 221 -18.48 -10.58 7.38
N ILE A 222 -18.00 -10.06 6.25
CA ILE A 222 -18.56 -10.37 4.93
C ILE A 222 -17.47 -11.05 4.10
N GLU A 223 -17.88 -12.04 3.32
CA GLU A 223 -16.98 -12.81 2.47
C GLU A 223 -17.24 -12.52 1.00
N THR A 224 -16.19 -12.67 0.21
CA THR A 224 -16.29 -12.76 -1.24
C THR A 224 -15.47 -13.95 -1.73
N THR A 225 -15.53 -14.20 -3.03
CA THR A 225 -14.98 -15.39 -3.65
C THR A 225 -14.48 -15.03 -5.04
N ALA A 226 -13.31 -15.54 -5.43
CA ALA A 226 -12.81 -15.41 -6.79
C ALA A 226 -13.64 -16.28 -7.76
N HIS A 227 -14.20 -15.69 -8.81
CA HIS A 227 -14.94 -16.41 -9.84
C HIS A 227 -14.04 -16.89 -11.00
N GLN A 228 -12.77 -16.50 -10.94
CA GLN A 228 -11.67 -16.98 -11.78
C GLN A 228 -10.47 -17.34 -10.89
N GLN A 229 -9.49 -18.02 -11.48
CA GLN A 229 -8.17 -18.22 -10.91
C GLN A 229 -7.23 -17.14 -11.46
N TYR A 230 -6.36 -16.63 -10.60
CA TYR A 230 -5.49 -15.50 -10.91
C TYR A 230 -4.04 -15.90 -10.72
N TYR A 231 -3.27 -15.86 -11.80
CA TYR A 231 -1.88 -16.28 -11.85
C TYR A 231 -0.96 -15.14 -12.21
N THR A 232 0.31 -15.30 -11.85
CA THR A 232 1.40 -14.49 -12.39
C THR A 232 1.84 -15.03 -13.75
N ILE A 233 2.76 -14.32 -14.41
CA ILE A 233 3.36 -14.77 -15.66
C ILE A 233 4.16 -16.08 -15.53
N TYR A 234 4.65 -16.42 -14.33
CA TYR A 234 5.50 -17.59 -14.12
C TYR A 234 4.73 -18.91 -14.25
N ALA A 235 3.41 -18.87 -14.04
CA ALA A 235 2.57 -20.04 -14.15
C ALA A 235 2.48 -20.59 -15.58
N LEU A 236 2.42 -19.72 -16.60
CA LEU A 236 2.16 -20.13 -17.98
C LEU A 236 3.40 -20.69 -18.68
N GLN A 237 3.41 -22.00 -18.93
CA GLN A 237 4.52 -22.72 -19.57
C GLN A 237 4.55 -22.51 -21.09
N SER A 238 5.69 -22.81 -21.71
CA SER A 238 5.92 -22.66 -23.16
C SER A 238 4.93 -23.47 -24.03
N ASP A 239 4.44 -24.60 -23.55
CA ASP A 239 3.42 -25.42 -24.22
C ASP A 239 1.98 -24.90 -24.02
N GLY A 240 1.79 -23.87 -23.18
CA GLY A 240 0.49 -23.29 -22.82
C GLY A 240 -0.19 -23.93 -21.62
N SER A 241 0.44 -24.90 -20.96
CA SER A 241 -0.02 -25.43 -19.67
C SER A 241 0.34 -24.50 -18.51
N TYR A 242 -0.20 -24.79 -17.32
CA TYR A 242 0.12 -24.05 -16.09
C TYR A 242 1.00 -24.90 -15.15
N LYS A 243 2.12 -24.35 -14.69
CA LYS A 243 2.89 -24.86 -13.55
C LYS A 243 2.50 -24.05 -12.31
N ILE A 244 1.89 -24.70 -11.34
CA ILE A 244 1.38 -24.04 -10.11
C ILE A 244 1.97 -24.73 -8.86
N GLU A 245 2.43 -25.96 -8.99
CA GLU A 245 3.13 -26.69 -7.94
C GLU A 245 4.64 -26.69 -8.19
N ASP A 246 5.41 -26.71 -7.11
CA ASP A 246 6.85 -26.93 -7.12
C ASP A 246 7.19 -28.40 -7.43
N ASP A 247 8.49 -28.72 -7.48
CA ASP A 247 8.94 -30.08 -7.79
C ASP A 247 8.58 -31.11 -6.69
N ASN A 248 8.13 -30.66 -5.51
CA ASN A 248 7.66 -31.48 -4.39
C ASN A 248 6.13 -31.65 -4.37
N GLY A 249 5.39 -30.99 -5.27
CA GLY A 249 3.93 -30.99 -5.28
C GLY A 249 3.30 -30.01 -4.27
N GLU A 250 4.09 -29.06 -3.74
CA GLU A 250 3.59 -27.97 -2.90
C GLU A 250 3.21 -26.76 -3.78
N LEU A 251 2.27 -25.95 -3.30
CA LEU A 251 1.83 -24.76 -4.02
C LEU A 251 2.98 -23.74 -4.12
N ASP A 252 3.37 -23.40 -5.35
CA ASP A 252 4.37 -22.39 -5.62
C ASP A 252 3.71 -21.01 -5.66
N LEU A 253 3.93 -20.23 -4.59
CA LEU A 253 3.30 -18.94 -4.38
C LEU A 253 3.70 -17.91 -5.45
N ASP A 254 4.88 -18.06 -6.06
CA ASP A 254 5.33 -17.15 -7.13
C ASP A 254 4.45 -17.27 -8.39
N ASN A 255 3.75 -18.40 -8.57
CA ASN A 255 2.90 -18.66 -9.73
C ASN A 255 1.46 -18.14 -9.56
N ILE A 256 1.04 -17.73 -8.36
CA ILE A 256 -0.35 -17.32 -8.08
C ILE A 256 -0.43 -15.89 -7.54
N LEU A 257 -1.56 -15.23 -7.76
CA LEU A 257 -1.86 -14.00 -7.02
C LEU A 257 -2.48 -14.32 -5.67
N HIS A 258 -1.86 -13.83 -4.59
CA HIS A 258 -2.32 -13.97 -3.21
C HIS A 258 -2.26 -12.65 -2.44
N SER A 259 -2.66 -12.68 -1.16
CA SER A 259 -2.82 -11.50 -0.31
C SER A 259 -1.55 -10.72 -0.01
N ASP A 260 -0.37 -11.31 -0.19
CA ASP A 260 0.89 -10.69 0.24
C ASP A 260 1.59 -9.97 -0.91
N ILE A 261 1.04 -10.08 -2.13
CA ILE A 261 1.54 -9.39 -3.31
C ILE A 261 0.83 -8.03 -3.43
N SER A 262 1.60 -6.94 -3.45
CA SER A 262 1.10 -5.63 -3.84
C SER A 262 0.81 -5.58 -5.34
N PRO A 263 -0.22 -4.85 -5.80
CA PRO A 263 -0.44 -4.62 -7.23
C PRO A 263 0.78 -4.05 -7.98
N GLU A 264 1.66 -3.32 -7.29
CA GLU A 264 2.92 -2.79 -7.84
C GLU A 264 4.00 -3.86 -8.02
N ASP A 265 3.94 -4.95 -7.23
CA ASP A 265 4.93 -6.04 -7.21
C ASP A 265 4.55 -7.20 -8.14
N ILE A 266 3.43 -7.09 -8.86
CA ILE A 266 3.02 -8.10 -9.84
C ILE A 266 4.12 -8.24 -10.91
N PRO A 267 4.57 -9.48 -11.21
CA PRO A 267 5.62 -9.74 -12.18
C PRO A 267 5.37 -9.09 -13.54
N GLN A 268 6.46 -8.59 -14.14
CA GLN A 268 6.41 -7.72 -15.30
C GLN A 268 7.19 -8.28 -16.49
N ILE A 269 6.67 -8.06 -17.70
CA ILE A 269 7.41 -8.24 -18.95
C ILE A 269 7.48 -6.89 -19.64
N GLU A 270 8.70 -6.47 -20.02
CA GLU A 270 8.94 -5.17 -20.67
C GLU A 270 8.36 -3.98 -19.86
N GLY A 271 8.45 -4.04 -18.53
CA GLY A 271 7.92 -3.01 -17.62
C GLY A 271 6.39 -2.96 -17.52
N THR A 272 5.69 -3.96 -18.05
CA THR A 272 4.23 -4.09 -17.93
C THR A 272 3.91 -5.20 -16.94
N PRO A 273 3.27 -4.90 -15.79
CA PRO A 273 2.71 -5.93 -14.91
C PRO A 273 1.61 -6.71 -15.63
N ILE A 274 1.62 -8.03 -15.51
CA ILE A 274 0.67 -8.91 -16.20
C ILE A 274 0.01 -9.88 -15.22
N ILE A 275 -1.31 -9.95 -15.28
CA ILE A 275 -2.14 -10.93 -14.58
C ILE A 275 -2.73 -11.88 -15.61
N ILE A 276 -2.69 -13.18 -15.31
CA ILE A 276 -3.42 -14.19 -16.06
C ILE A 276 -4.69 -14.54 -15.28
N MET A 277 -5.85 -14.27 -15.88
CA MET A 277 -7.17 -14.56 -15.34
C MET A 277 -7.81 -15.70 -16.14
N ASP A 278 -7.87 -16.89 -15.53
CA ASP A 278 -8.38 -18.08 -16.19
C ASP A 278 -9.44 -18.80 -15.35
N SER A 279 -10.36 -19.46 -16.03
CA SER A 279 -11.39 -20.32 -15.42
C SER A 279 -10.89 -21.75 -15.26
N GLU A 280 -9.82 -22.11 -15.98
CA GLU A 280 -9.17 -23.41 -15.91
C GLU A 280 -7.98 -23.36 -14.96
N GLY A 281 -7.92 -24.32 -14.04
CA GLY A 281 -6.86 -24.39 -13.05
C GLY A 281 -7.13 -25.41 -11.95
N MET A 282 -6.18 -25.55 -11.04
CA MET A 282 -6.17 -26.59 -10.00
C MET A 282 -7.31 -26.51 -9.00
N TRP A 283 -7.84 -25.32 -8.72
CA TRP A 283 -8.79 -25.15 -7.64
C TRP A 283 -10.18 -25.64 -8.05
N THR A 284 -10.51 -26.86 -7.64
CA THR A 284 -11.89 -27.39 -7.75
C THR A 284 -12.90 -26.56 -6.95
N LYS A 285 -12.42 -25.75 -6.00
CA LYS A 285 -13.22 -24.81 -5.21
C LYS A 285 -12.67 -23.40 -5.37
N PRO A 286 -13.53 -22.41 -5.62
CA PRO A 286 -13.14 -21.01 -5.60
C PRO A 286 -12.40 -20.59 -4.32
N ILE A 287 -11.38 -19.74 -4.46
CA ILE A 287 -10.68 -19.12 -3.32
C ILE A 287 -11.61 -18.07 -2.71
N LYS A 288 -11.69 -18.07 -1.38
CA LYS A 288 -12.52 -17.14 -0.61
C LYS A 288 -11.68 -16.33 0.35
N TRP A 289 -12.11 -15.10 0.60
CA TRP A 289 -11.54 -14.24 1.63
C TRP A 289 -12.61 -13.32 2.21
N ASP A 290 -12.37 -12.84 3.42
CA ASP A 290 -13.25 -11.91 4.12
C ASP A 290 -12.85 -10.44 3.89
N ASN A 291 -13.63 -9.53 4.46
CA ASN A 291 -13.43 -8.09 4.35
C ASN A 291 -12.13 -7.56 4.94
N SER A 292 -11.36 -8.33 5.72
CA SER A 292 -10.02 -7.90 6.15
C SER A 292 -9.08 -7.69 4.96
N TYR A 293 -9.29 -8.41 3.84
CA TYR A 293 -8.44 -8.31 2.66
C TYR A 293 -8.83 -7.21 1.68
N PHE A 294 -10.07 -6.71 1.71
CA PHE A 294 -10.57 -5.69 0.79
C PHE A 294 -11.14 -4.44 1.48
N THR A 295 -11.04 -4.30 2.80
CA THR A 295 -11.38 -3.03 3.47
C THR A 295 -10.19 -2.08 3.40
N LYS A 296 -10.44 -0.81 3.04
CA LYS A 296 -9.38 0.22 3.12
C LYS A 296 -8.95 0.44 4.58
N LEU A 297 -7.64 0.56 4.78
CA LEU A 297 -7.04 0.66 6.12
C LEU A 297 -7.00 2.11 6.65
N HIS A 298 -7.32 3.11 5.81
CA HIS A 298 -7.39 4.51 6.21
C HIS A 298 -8.49 5.26 5.42
N GLN A 299 -9.21 6.20 6.06
CA GLN A 299 -10.38 6.85 5.46
C GLN A 299 -10.07 7.65 4.19
N LYS A 300 -8.85 8.18 4.07
CA LYS A 300 -8.41 8.97 2.90
C LYS A 300 -8.06 8.14 1.67
N LEU A 301 -7.84 6.83 1.82
CA LEU A 301 -7.64 5.95 0.66
C LEU A 301 -8.95 5.87 -0.14
N ASN A 302 -8.81 5.86 -1.46
CA ASN A 302 -9.92 5.73 -2.40
C ASN A 302 -9.65 4.60 -3.41
N PRO A 303 -9.71 3.33 -2.95
CA PRO A 303 -9.37 2.18 -3.79
C PRO A 303 -10.21 2.12 -5.06
N TYR A 304 -9.56 1.86 -6.20
CA TYR A 304 -10.27 1.72 -7.46
C TYR A 304 -9.59 0.76 -8.42
N VAL A 305 -10.41 0.19 -9.32
CA VAL A 305 -9.97 -0.48 -10.54
C VAL A 305 -10.84 0.03 -11.67
N ASN A 306 -10.21 0.50 -12.74
CA ASN A 306 -10.88 0.95 -13.96
C ASN A 306 -10.36 0.15 -15.15
N ILE A 307 -11.27 -0.43 -15.94
CA ILE A 307 -10.91 -1.01 -17.24
C ILE A 307 -10.69 0.14 -18.23
N LEU A 308 -9.50 0.16 -18.84
CA LEU A 308 -9.08 1.17 -19.82
C LEU A 308 -9.51 0.76 -21.24
N ASP A 309 -8.72 -0.08 -21.89
CA ASP A 309 -8.90 -0.51 -23.27
C ASP A 309 -8.73 -2.02 -23.37
N GLU A 310 -9.58 -2.67 -24.19
CA GLU A 310 -9.34 -4.05 -24.62
C GLU A 310 -8.22 -4.08 -25.65
N ILE A 311 -7.34 -5.08 -25.57
CA ILE A 311 -6.25 -5.27 -26.53
C ILE A 311 -6.77 -5.99 -27.79
N THR A 312 -6.06 -5.85 -28.90
CA THR A 312 -6.39 -6.59 -30.14
C THR A 312 -5.95 -8.05 -30.08
N ASP A 313 -6.48 -8.88 -30.98
CA ASP A 313 -6.07 -10.29 -31.10
C ASP A 313 -4.56 -10.43 -31.40
N GLU A 314 -3.99 -9.50 -32.19
CA GLU A 314 -2.54 -9.48 -32.46
C GLU A 314 -1.73 -9.12 -31.22
N GLU A 315 -2.18 -8.14 -30.44
CA GLU A 315 -1.54 -7.76 -29.17
C GLU A 315 -1.60 -8.92 -28.16
N TYR A 316 -2.76 -9.55 -28.03
CA TYR A 316 -2.95 -10.73 -27.18
C TYR A 316 -1.95 -11.84 -27.55
N LYS A 317 -1.89 -12.24 -28.83
CA LYS A 317 -0.95 -13.27 -29.30
C LYS A 317 0.49 -12.88 -29.04
N SER A 318 0.83 -11.61 -29.26
CA SER A 318 2.18 -11.11 -28.97
C SER A 318 2.52 -11.23 -27.49
N TRP A 319 1.60 -10.93 -26.57
CA TRP A 319 1.85 -11.02 -25.13
C TRP A 319 1.98 -12.46 -24.65
N ILE A 320 1.10 -13.36 -25.11
CA ILE A 320 1.20 -14.79 -24.78
C ILE A 320 2.54 -15.38 -25.25
N GLU A 321 2.99 -15.05 -26.46
CA GLU A 321 4.28 -15.52 -26.96
C GLU A 321 5.47 -14.94 -26.18
N LYS A 322 5.35 -13.73 -25.62
CA LYS A 322 6.38 -13.16 -24.75
C LYS A 322 6.46 -13.93 -23.43
N ILE A 323 5.31 -14.22 -22.80
CA ILE A 323 5.26 -14.99 -21.55
C ILE A 323 5.85 -16.38 -21.76
N LYS A 324 5.45 -17.08 -22.83
CA LYS A 324 5.97 -18.42 -23.17
C LYS A 324 7.46 -18.49 -23.48
N LYS A 325 8.08 -17.37 -23.86
CA LYS A 325 9.54 -17.27 -24.09
C LYS A 325 10.30 -16.83 -22.86
N PHE A 326 9.60 -16.22 -21.90
CA PHE A 326 10.17 -15.81 -20.63
C PHE A 326 10.41 -17.02 -19.72
N ASN A 327 9.49 -17.99 -19.74
CA ASN A 327 9.57 -19.27 -19.02
C ASN A 327 10.22 -20.37 -19.88
#